data_AF-A0A5B0S091-F1
#
_entry.id   AF-A0A5B0S091-F1
#
_cell.length_a   1.000
_cell.length_b   1.000
_cell.length_c   1.000
_cell.angle_alpha   90.00
_cell.angle_beta   90.00
_cell.angle_gamma   90.00
#
_symmetry.space_group_name_H-M   'P 1'
#
loop_
_entity.id
_entity.type
_entity.pdbx_description
1 polymer ?
#
loop_
_entity_poly.entity_id
_entity_poly.type
_entity_poly.pdbx_seq_one_letter_code
_entity_poly.pdbx_strand_id
1 'polypeptide(L)'
;MAHADLCSAISRELEEHISNKREIILDGHGLTSTGVVGAARYNVQAKISNDPALITVVEESVEFLASKLDTAIYGVTTGFGGSADTRSDSTADLQMAFLEHQLSGVLPLSSRSTSAGLYLSDPMNNVMPEAITRGAILIRINSLVRCVRL
;
A
#
# COMPACT_ATOMS: atom_id res chain seq x y z
N MET A 1 -7.31 -0.78 34.63
CA MET A 1 -8.58 -1.16 33.97
C MET A 1 -8.53 -0.85 32.47
N ALA A 2 -8.31 0.41 32.07
CA ALA A 2 -8.28 0.84 30.66
C ALA A 2 -7.42 0.00 29.67
N HIS A 3 -6.26 -0.52 30.09
CA HIS A 3 -5.41 -1.33 29.19
C HIS A 3 -6.05 -2.69 28.85
N ALA A 4 -6.67 -3.35 29.82
CA ALA A 4 -7.31 -4.65 29.59
C ALA A 4 -8.52 -4.52 28.64
N ASP A 5 -9.29 -3.43 28.81
CA ASP A 5 -10.44 -3.11 27.96
C ASP A 5 -10.00 -2.85 26.52
N LEU A 6 -8.89 -2.13 26.31
CA LEU A 6 -8.31 -1.90 24.99
C LEU A 6 -7.87 -3.21 24.32
N CYS A 7 -7.14 -4.07 25.04
CA CYS A 7 -6.71 -5.37 24.50
C CYS A 7 -7.91 -6.24 24.11
N SER A 8 -8.96 -6.25 24.94
CA SER A 8 -10.19 -7.00 24.65
C SER A 8 -10.89 -6.46 23.40
N ALA A 9 -10.98 -5.13 23.24
CA ALA A 9 -11.59 -4.50 22.08
C ALA A 9 -10.84 -4.83 20.77
N ILE A 10 -9.50 -4.75 20.79
CA ILE A 10 -8.65 -5.08 19.64
C ILE A 10 -8.79 -6.56 19.26
N SER A 11 -8.76 -7.47 20.24
CA SER A 11 -8.93 -8.91 19.99
C SER A 11 -10.29 -9.20 19.35
N ARG A 12 -11.36 -8.61 19.91
CA ARG A 12 -12.72 -8.79 19.40
C ARG A 12 -12.87 -8.28 17.97
N GLU A 13 -12.35 -7.09 17.66
CA GLU A 13 -12.40 -6.54 16.30
C GLU A 13 -11.66 -7.44 15.29
N LEU A 14 -10.50 -7.98 15.67
CA LEU A 14 -9.78 -8.93 14.83
C LEU A 14 -10.60 -10.21 14.60
N GLU A 15 -11.24 -10.75 15.63
CA GLU A 15 -12.13 -11.92 15.51
C GLU A 15 -13.34 -11.64 14.60
N GLU A 16 -13.91 -10.44 14.65
CA GLU A 16 -15.00 -10.01 13.77
C GLU A 16 -14.55 -10.00 12.30
N HIS A 17 -13.34 -9.53 12.02
CA HIS A 17 -12.76 -9.60 10.68
C HIS A 17 -12.53 -11.04 10.20
N ILE A 18 -11.89 -11.87 11.04
CA ILE A 18 -11.59 -13.27 10.70
C ILE A 18 -12.86 -14.10 10.47
N SER A 19 -13.92 -13.82 11.24
CA SER A 19 -15.21 -14.49 11.12
C SER A 19 -16.13 -13.91 10.04
N ASN A 20 -15.64 -12.96 9.22
CA ASN A 20 -16.41 -12.24 8.20
C ASN A 20 -17.65 -11.50 8.74
N LYS A 21 -17.70 -11.21 10.04
CA LYS A 21 -18.76 -10.36 10.64
C LYS A 21 -18.51 -8.88 10.41
N ARG A 22 -17.27 -8.52 10.07
CA ARG A 22 -16.86 -7.15 9.75
C ARG A 22 -15.94 -7.12 8.54
N GLU A 23 -16.38 -6.45 7.49
CA GLU A 23 -15.58 -6.28 6.27
C GLU A 23 -14.44 -5.28 6.46
N ILE A 24 -13.38 -5.45 5.68
CA ILE A 24 -12.29 -4.47 5.57
C ILE A 24 -12.59 -3.62 4.33
N ILE A 25 -12.98 -2.37 4.56
CA ILE A 25 -13.27 -1.40 3.50
C ILE A 25 -12.13 -0.39 3.41
N LEU A 26 -11.61 -0.17 2.20
CA LEU A 26 -10.55 0.78 1.90
C LEU A 26 -11.16 2.05 1.33
N ASP A 27 -11.25 3.07 2.18
CA ASP A 27 -11.83 4.39 1.90
C ASP A 27 -10.80 5.53 2.06
N GLY A 28 -9.55 5.19 2.39
CA GLY A 28 -8.46 6.14 2.62
C GLY A 28 -8.28 6.61 4.05
N HIS A 29 -9.22 6.32 4.95
CA HIS A 29 -9.24 6.89 6.30
C HIS A 29 -9.58 5.89 7.41
N GLY A 30 -10.42 4.89 7.14
CA GLY A 30 -10.99 3.95 8.10
C GLY A 30 -10.20 2.65 8.32
N LEU A 31 -9.05 2.47 7.67
CA LEU A 31 -8.27 1.24 7.81
C LEU A 31 -7.65 1.13 9.22
N THR A 32 -8.08 0.12 9.98
CA THR A 32 -7.60 -0.16 11.34
C THR A 32 -6.38 -1.10 11.35
N SER A 33 -5.62 -1.11 12.45
CA SER A 33 -4.49 -2.02 12.62
C SER A 33 -4.92 -3.50 12.63
N THR A 34 -6.09 -3.80 13.19
CA THR A 34 -6.74 -5.12 13.16
C THR A 34 -7.16 -5.52 11.75
N GLY A 35 -7.68 -4.57 10.95
CA GLY A 35 -7.93 -4.76 9.51
C GLY A 35 -6.65 -5.10 8.75
N VAL A 36 -5.54 -4.40 9.02
CA VAL A 36 -4.22 -4.74 8.43
C VAL A 36 -3.77 -6.14 8.86
N VAL A 37 -3.94 -6.52 10.12
CA VAL A 37 -3.55 -7.85 10.61
C VAL A 37 -4.44 -8.96 10.03
N GLY A 38 -5.76 -8.78 9.97
CA GLY A 38 -6.69 -9.69 9.30
C GLY A 38 -6.32 -9.86 7.82
N ALA A 39 -6.18 -8.70 7.16
CA ALA A 39 -5.40 -8.39 5.97
C ALA A 39 -4.24 -9.34 5.68
N ALA A 40 -3.21 -9.24 6.51
CA ALA A 40 -1.86 -9.74 6.32
C ALA A 40 -1.61 -11.14 6.86
N ARG A 41 -2.29 -11.57 7.92
CA ARG A 41 -2.03 -12.86 8.58
C ARG A 41 -3.13 -13.89 8.38
N TYR A 42 -4.35 -13.45 8.14
CA TYR A 42 -5.54 -14.33 8.13
C TYR A 42 -6.24 -14.39 6.78
N ASN A 43 -5.68 -13.75 5.73
CA ASN A 43 -6.24 -13.74 4.36
C ASN A 43 -7.69 -13.23 4.29
N VAL A 44 -8.10 -12.34 5.20
CA VAL A 44 -9.42 -11.70 5.14
C VAL A 44 -9.47 -10.81 3.90
N GLN A 45 -10.52 -10.89 3.08
CA GLN A 45 -10.61 -10.06 1.87
C GLN A 45 -10.93 -8.61 2.23
N ALA A 46 -10.24 -7.68 1.57
CA ALA A 46 -10.53 -6.26 1.62
C ALA A 46 -11.17 -5.78 0.32
N LYS A 47 -12.03 -4.76 0.42
CA LYS A 47 -12.72 -4.16 -0.72
C LYS A 47 -12.45 -2.67 -0.75
N ILE A 48 -12.24 -2.11 -1.93
CA ILE A 48 -12.24 -0.65 -2.10
C ILE A 48 -13.68 -0.16 -1.93
N SER A 49 -13.85 0.97 -1.27
CA SER A 49 -15.18 1.59 -1.11
C SER A 49 -15.81 1.86 -2.47
N ASN A 50 -17.09 1.50 -2.62
CA ASN A 50 -17.89 1.82 -3.80
C ASN A 50 -18.62 3.18 -3.66
N ASP A 51 -18.19 4.02 -2.72
CA ASP A 51 -18.73 5.37 -2.55
C ASP A 51 -18.48 6.19 -3.83
N PRO A 52 -19.53 6.65 -4.54
CA PRO A 52 -19.38 7.45 -5.74
C PRO A 52 -18.55 8.71 -5.50
N ALA A 53 -18.63 9.33 -4.31
CA ALA A 53 -17.86 10.52 -4.00
C ALA A 53 -16.35 10.25 -3.98
N LEU A 54 -15.93 9.11 -3.43
CA LEU A 54 -14.54 8.67 -3.43
C LEU A 54 -14.05 8.42 -4.86
N ILE A 55 -14.85 7.72 -5.67
CA ILE A 55 -14.53 7.44 -7.08
C ILE A 55 -14.33 8.75 -7.85
N THR A 56 -15.26 9.70 -7.71
CA THR A 56 -15.16 11.01 -8.36
C THR A 56 -13.89 11.76 -7.95
N VAL A 57 -13.52 11.76 -6.67
CA VAL A 57 -12.28 12.43 -6.21
C VAL A 57 -11.03 11.79 -6.82
N VAL A 58 -11.01 10.46 -6.98
CA VAL A 58 -9.91 9.75 -7.65
C VAL A 58 -9.84 10.17 -9.12
N GLU A 59 -10.96 10.16 -9.83
CA GLU A 59 -11.04 10.58 -11.25
C GLU A 59 -10.60 12.03 -11.43
N GLU A 60 -11.11 12.96 -10.61
CA GLU A 60 -10.73 14.37 -10.62
C GLU A 60 -9.22 14.56 -10.41
N SER A 61 -8.60 13.77 -9.52
CA SER A 61 -7.15 13.85 -9.27
C SER A 61 -6.30 13.42 -10.48
N VAL A 62 -6.79 12.42 -11.23
CA VAL A 62 -6.12 11.93 -12.45
C VAL A 62 -6.28 12.95 -13.57
N GLU A 63 -7.48 13.50 -13.76
CA GLU A 63 -7.75 14.55 -14.75
C GLU A 63 -6.93 15.81 -14.45
N PHE A 64 -6.86 16.21 -13.18
CA PHE A 64 -6.05 17.34 -12.76
C PHE A 64 -4.58 17.15 -13.11
N LEU A 65 -3.99 15.98 -12.80
CA LEU A 65 -2.60 15.68 -13.16
C LEU A 65 -2.38 15.72 -14.68
N ALA A 66 -3.31 15.15 -15.46
CA ALA A 66 -3.25 15.16 -16.92
C ALA A 66 -3.27 16.60 -17.48
N SER A 67 -4.03 17.50 -16.86
CA SER A 67 -4.10 18.92 -17.24
C SER A 67 -2.82 19.72 -16.95
N LYS A 68 -1.87 19.15 -16.21
CA LYS A 68 -0.64 19.82 -15.76
C LYS A 68 0.64 19.20 -16.31
N LEU A 69 0.55 18.29 -17.28
CA LEU A 69 1.72 17.63 -17.87
C LEU A 69 2.63 18.59 -18.66
N ASP A 70 2.16 19.80 -18.97
CA ASP A 70 2.97 20.88 -19.56
C ASP A 70 3.76 21.69 -18.50
N THR A 71 3.50 21.46 -17.21
CA THR A 71 4.18 22.14 -16.12
C THR A 71 5.31 21.30 -15.53
N ALA A 72 6.25 21.95 -14.84
CA ALA A 72 7.32 21.25 -14.13
C ALA A 72 6.81 20.68 -12.80
N ILE A 73 6.62 19.37 -12.75
CA ILE A 73 6.15 18.61 -11.60
C ILE A 73 7.22 17.58 -11.24
N TYR A 74 7.69 17.65 -9.99
CA TYR A 74 8.70 16.74 -9.45
C TYR A 74 8.28 15.27 -9.61
N GLY A 75 9.15 14.47 -10.22
CA GLY A 75 8.93 13.04 -10.43
C GLY A 75 7.84 12.69 -11.45
N VAL A 76 7.30 13.67 -12.18
CA VAL A 76 6.34 13.47 -13.27
C VAL A 76 6.94 13.96 -14.59
N THR A 77 7.24 15.25 -14.68
CA THR A 77 7.87 15.89 -15.86
C THR A 77 9.32 16.29 -15.58
N THR A 78 9.76 16.15 -14.34
CA THR A 78 11.16 16.28 -13.95
C THR A 78 11.70 15.00 -13.33
N GLY A 79 13.03 14.86 -13.30
CA GLY A 79 13.72 13.70 -12.72
C GLY A 79 13.52 13.54 -11.21
N PHE A 80 14.15 12.50 -10.67
CA PHE A 80 13.99 12.09 -9.26
C PHE A 80 15.27 12.38 -8.47
N GLY A 81 15.14 12.66 -7.17
CA GLY A 81 16.28 12.83 -6.27
C GLY A 81 17.23 13.95 -6.71
N GLY A 82 18.52 13.64 -6.83
CA GLY A 82 19.54 14.60 -7.29
C GLY A 82 19.38 15.08 -8.74
N SER A 83 18.51 14.44 -9.53
CA SER A 83 18.20 14.80 -10.92
C SER A 83 16.90 15.60 -11.06
N ALA A 84 16.40 16.18 -9.97
CA ALA A 84 15.12 16.90 -9.92
C ALA A 84 15.01 18.08 -10.91
N ASP A 85 16.14 18.66 -11.31
CA ASP A 85 16.21 19.79 -12.24
C ASP A 85 16.17 19.36 -13.71
N THR A 86 16.36 18.06 -14.00
CA THR A 86 16.30 17.52 -15.37
C THR A 86 14.85 17.40 -15.80
N ARG A 87 14.52 17.91 -16.99
CA ARG A 87 13.18 17.81 -17.59
C ARG A 87 13.15 16.72 -18.67
N SER A 88 12.02 16.05 -18.80
CA SER A 88 11.77 15.07 -19.88
C SER A 88 10.40 15.34 -20.50
N ASP A 89 10.36 15.44 -21.82
CA ASP A 89 9.11 15.48 -22.59
C ASP A 89 8.51 14.07 -22.77
N SER A 90 9.29 13.02 -22.51
CA SER A 90 8.82 11.63 -22.45
C SER A 90 8.60 11.21 -21.00
N THR A 91 7.40 11.50 -20.48
CA THR A 91 7.02 11.15 -19.10
C THR A 91 6.90 9.65 -18.91
N ALA A 92 6.44 8.90 -19.91
CA ALA A 92 6.31 7.46 -19.86
C ALA A 92 7.65 6.75 -19.70
N ASP A 93 8.64 7.12 -20.52
CA ASP A 93 9.99 6.56 -20.42
C ASP A 93 10.65 6.93 -19.09
N LEU A 94 10.41 8.14 -18.60
CA LEU A 94 10.89 8.58 -17.29
C LEU A 94 10.33 7.72 -16.15
N GLN A 95 9.04 7.37 -16.18
CA GLN A 95 8.44 6.48 -15.17
C GLN A 95 8.96 5.04 -15.29
N MET A 96 9.18 4.52 -16.51
CA MET A 96 9.76 3.19 -16.71
C MET A 96 11.19 3.12 -16.16
N ALA A 97 12.05 4.07 -16.54
CA ALA A 97 13.43 4.15 -16.06
C ALA A 97 13.50 4.24 -14.52
N PHE A 98 12.54 4.95 -13.90
CA PHE A 98 12.44 5.00 -12.44
C PHE A 98 12.15 3.64 -11.82
N LEU A 99 11.19 2.88 -12.37
CA LEU A 99 10.89 1.54 -11.89
C LEU A 99 12.11 0.62 -12.04
N GLU A 100 12.77 0.64 -13.21
CA GLU A 100 13.98 -0.15 -13.45
C GLU A 100 15.09 0.15 -12.44
N HIS A 101 15.33 1.43 -12.14
CA HIS A 101 16.34 1.84 -11.17
C HIS A 101 16.02 1.36 -9.74
N GLN A 102 14.74 1.22 -9.38
CA GLN A 102 14.33 0.76 -8.05
C GLN A 102 14.38 -0.77 -7.90
N LEU A 103 14.47 -1.53 -9.01
CA LEU A 103 14.54 -3.00 -9.02
C LEU A 103 15.95 -3.53 -8.70
N SER A 104 16.58 -3.02 -7.64
CA SER A 104 17.94 -3.40 -7.21
C SER A 104 17.96 -4.49 -6.11
N GLY A 105 16.85 -5.21 -5.92
CA GLY A 105 16.72 -6.22 -4.87
C GLY A 105 17.48 -7.51 -5.19
N VAL A 106 18.16 -8.09 -4.19
CA VAL A 106 18.87 -9.37 -4.31
C VAL A 106 18.05 -10.47 -3.65
N LEU A 107 17.55 -11.42 -4.44
CA LEU A 107 16.77 -12.56 -3.97
C LEU A 107 17.63 -13.83 -3.93
N PRO A 108 17.41 -14.74 -2.95
CA PRO A 108 18.06 -16.04 -2.95
C PRO A 108 17.55 -16.90 -4.11
N LEU A 109 18.44 -17.69 -4.72
CA LEU A 109 18.10 -18.59 -5.84
C LEU A 109 17.11 -19.71 -5.44
N SER A 110 17.00 -20.01 -4.15
CA SER A 110 16.11 -21.01 -3.59
C SER A 110 15.48 -20.51 -2.28
N SER A 111 14.23 -20.06 -2.34
CA SER A 111 13.46 -19.75 -1.13
C SER A 111 12.69 -20.99 -0.69
N ARG A 112 12.97 -21.52 0.50
CA ARG A 112 12.01 -22.42 1.16
C ARG A 112 10.83 -21.58 1.64
N SER A 113 9.61 -21.94 1.23
CA SER A 113 8.38 -21.32 1.72
C SER A 113 8.26 -21.56 3.23
N THR A 114 8.68 -20.60 4.05
CA THR A 114 8.43 -20.62 5.48
C THR A 114 6.99 -20.14 5.73
N SER A 115 6.25 -20.84 6.59
CA SER A 115 4.88 -20.46 6.93
C SER A 115 4.87 -19.13 7.70
N ALA A 116 3.79 -18.36 7.54
CA ALA A 116 3.50 -17.00 8.08
C ALA A 116 3.90 -16.71 9.55
N GLY A 117 4.21 -17.73 10.36
CA GLY A 117 4.43 -17.62 11.81
C GLY A 117 5.88 -17.71 12.30
N LEU A 118 6.88 -18.12 11.49
CA LEU A 118 8.22 -18.49 11.98
C LEU A 118 9.39 -17.66 11.40
N TYR A 119 9.14 -16.45 10.92
CA TYR A 119 10.18 -15.67 10.20
C TYR A 119 11.28 -15.04 11.06
N LEU A 120 11.06 -14.86 12.37
CA LEU A 120 12.06 -14.27 13.28
C LEU A 120 13.28 -15.19 13.53
N SER A 121 13.25 -16.43 13.04
CA SER A 121 14.30 -17.44 13.28
C SER A 121 15.21 -17.74 12.10
N ASP A 122 14.98 -17.16 10.90
CA ASP A 122 15.84 -17.40 9.74
C ASP A 122 16.64 -16.14 9.35
N PRO A 123 17.89 -16.00 9.83
CA PRO A 123 18.73 -14.84 9.54
C PRO A 123 19.20 -14.75 8.07
N MET A 124 18.93 -15.75 7.22
CA MET A 124 19.37 -15.79 5.81
C MET A 124 18.24 -15.56 4.80
N ASN A 125 17.04 -15.20 5.26
CA ASN A 125 15.94 -14.91 4.35
C ASN A 125 15.96 -13.45 3.88
N ASN A 126 16.55 -13.20 2.71
CA ASN A 126 16.56 -11.89 2.05
C ASN A 126 15.24 -11.55 1.33
N VAL A 127 14.15 -12.30 1.58
CA VAL A 127 12.83 -12.09 0.98
C VAL A 127 11.87 -11.53 2.01
N MET A 128 11.10 -10.51 1.62
CA MET A 128 10.04 -9.98 2.47
C MET A 128 8.92 -11.03 2.65
N PRO A 129 8.49 -11.34 3.88
CA PRO A 129 7.42 -12.30 4.13
C PRO A 129 6.11 -11.90 3.44
N GLU A 130 5.39 -12.88 2.90
CA GLU A 130 4.13 -12.64 2.19
C GLU A 130 3.12 -11.85 3.03
N ALA A 131 3.03 -12.15 4.33
CA ALA A 131 2.15 -11.42 5.24
C ALA A 131 2.48 -9.92 5.30
N ILE A 132 3.78 -9.57 5.37
CA ILE A 132 4.22 -8.18 5.38
C ILE A 132 3.95 -7.53 4.02
N THR A 133 4.27 -8.23 2.93
CA THR A 133 4.01 -7.75 1.56
C THR A 133 2.52 -7.47 1.34
N ARG A 134 1.63 -8.39 1.74
CA ARG A 134 0.17 -8.20 1.68
C ARG A 134 -0.30 -7.02 2.51
N GLY A 135 0.18 -6.89 3.74
CA GLY A 135 -0.11 -5.73 4.59
C GLY A 135 0.35 -4.41 3.96
N ALA A 136 1.54 -4.39 3.37
CA ALA A 136 2.08 -3.22 2.68
C ALA A 136 1.25 -2.83 1.44
N ILE A 137 0.85 -3.81 0.62
CA ILE A 137 -0.04 -3.59 -0.53
C ILE A 137 -1.38 -3.00 -0.06
N LEU A 138 -1.98 -3.58 0.98
CA LEU A 138 -3.25 -3.11 1.54
C LEU A 138 -3.18 -1.65 1.99
N ILE A 139 -2.15 -1.29 2.76
CA ILE A 139 -1.91 0.08 3.23
C ILE A 139 -1.67 1.01 2.05
N ARG A 140 -0.93 0.55 1.02
CA ARG A 140 -0.66 1.36 -0.17
C ARG A 140 -1.95 1.68 -0.93
N ILE A 141 -2.82 0.70 -1.15
CA ILE A 141 -4.12 0.90 -1.79
C ILE A 141 -4.95 1.91 -0.99
N ASN A 142 -5.08 1.72 0.32
CA ASN A 142 -5.82 2.65 1.16
C ASN A 142 -5.24 4.06 1.10
N SER A 143 -3.92 4.21 1.15
CA SER A 143 -3.27 5.52 1.06
C SER A 143 -3.53 6.24 -0.28
N LEU A 144 -3.61 5.48 -1.39
CA LEU A 144 -3.85 6.03 -2.72
C LEU A 144 -5.28 6.51 -2.93
N VAL A 145 -6.29 5.78 -2.42
CA VAL A 145 -7.70 6.17 -2.60
C VAL A 145 -8.08 7.45 -1.84
N ARG A 146 -7.24 7.89 -0.90
CA ARG A 146 -7.46 9.13 -0.14
C ARG A 146 -7.41 10.38 -1.02
N CYS A 147 -6.63 10.36 -2.13
CA CYS A 147 -6.41 11.44 -3.10
C CYS A 147 -6.25 12.86 -2.51
N VAL A 148 -5.09 13.49 -2.73
CA VAL A 148 -4.89 14.89 -2.32
C VAL A 148 -5.59 15.80 -3.32
N ARG A 149 -6.57 16.60 -2.88
CA ARG A 149 -7.03 17.78 -3.64
C ARG A 149 -5.85 18.76 -3.70
N LEU A 150 -5.23 18.87 -4.87
CA LEU A 150 -4.18 19.84 -5.18
C LEU A 150 -4.78 21.15 -5.70
#